data_AF-A0A920JHE1-F1
#
_entry.id   AF-A0A920JHE1-F1
#
_cell.length_a   1.000
_cell.length_b   1.000
_cell.length_c   1.000
_cell.angle_alpha   90.00
_cell.angle_beta   90.00
_cell.angle_gamma   90.00
#
_symmetry.space_group_name_H-M   'P 1'
#
loop_
_entity.id
_entity.type
_entity.pdbx_description
1 polymer ?
#
loop_
_entity_poly.entity_id
_entity_poly.type
_entity_poly.pdbx_seq_one_letter_code
_entity_poly.pdbx_strand_id
1 'polypeptide(L)'
;MGGPAGIHGTIKPLSFDDAEAIERLPLIKYAVPVSGANGEIESDTRLRRSLIVGTGADYDQIVGADTMLGQYLPKDNPKTPRSYAVLGPKMRDELFGNENPLGKTIRVNSQRFRVIGVLPPKGDFLGFDLDDAFIYQLQSLIRCSIKMDSKRLMLFMKKMLQRGGCCICKKTHDQSTWREDFTITTRQIC
;
A
#
# COMPACT_ATOMS: atom_id res chain seq x y z
N MET A 1 4.86 34.63 -34.74
CA MET A 1 3.85 33.91 -33.94
C MET A 1 4.35 32.49 -33.70
N GLY A 2 5.13 32.27 -32.65
CA GLY A 2 5.62 30.95 -32.25
C GLY A 2 5.48 30.85 -30.74
N GLY A 3 4.37 30.26 -30.27
CA GLY A 3 4.17 30.00 -28.84
C GLY A 3 5.15 28.92 -28.36
N PRO A 4 5.63 28.98 -27.12
CA PRO A 4 6.54 27.97 -26.61
C PRO A 4 5.84 26.62 -26.60
N ALA A 5 6.53 25.61 -27.13
CA ALA A 5 6.11 24.22 -27.10
C ALA A 5 5.81 23.83 -25.65
N GLY A 6 4.56 23.41 -25.41
CA GLY A 6 4.16 22.84 -24.14
C GLY A 6 5.10 21.70 -23.78
N ILE A 7 5.76 21.84 -22.65
CA ILE A 7 6.44 20.76 -21.93
C ILE A 7 5.41 19.67 -21.64
N HIS A 8 5.35 18.67 -22.50
CA HIS A 8 4.62 17.42 -22.23
C HIS A 8 5.47 16.64 -21.23
N GLY A 9 5.37 17.00 -19.95
CA GLY A 9 5.86 16.17 -18.86
C GLY A 9 5.12 14.84 -18.93
N THR A 10 5.77 13.83 -19.52
CA THR A 10 5.27 12.46 -19.46
C THR A 10 5.54 12.01 -18.03
N ILE A 11 4.56 12.21 -17.15
CA ILE A 11 4.63 11.77 -15.76
C ILE A 11 4.80 10.24 -15.82
N LYS A 12 6.02 9.76 -15.60
CA LYS A 12 6.28 8.32 -15.47
C LYS A 12 5.89 7.95 -14.04
N PRO A 13 4.75 7.26 -13.82
CA PRO A 13 4.43 6.81 -12.47
C PRO A 13 5.55 5.90 -11.97
N LEU A 14 5.90 6.03 -10.70
CA LEU A 14 6.85 5.14 -10.02
C LEU A 14 6.56 3.68 -10.41
N SER A 15 7.59 2.96 -10.85
CA SER A 15 7.51 1.52 -11.13
C SER A 15 7.74 0.74 -9.83
N PHE A 16 7.32 -0.53 -9.84
CA PHE A 16 7.73 -1.49 -8.81
C PHE A 16 9.26 -1.63 -8.76
N ASP A 17 9.92 -1.61 -9.93
CA ASP A 17 11.38 -1.70 -10.01
C ASP A 17 12.08 -0.52 -9.32
N ASP A 18 11.45 0.67 -9.35
CA ASP A 18 11.97 1.86 -8.68
C ASP A 18 11.89 1.71 -7.15
N ALA A 19 10.82 1.09 -6.65
CA ALA A 19 10.68 0.79 -5.23
C ALA A 19 11.74 -0.22 -4.74
N GLU A 20 12.00 -1.27 -5.52
CA GLU A 20 13.04 -2.27 -5.22
C GLU A 20 14.45 -1.63 -5.25
N ALA A 21 14.71 -0.73 -6.20
CA ALA A 21 15.96 0.00 -6.28
C ALA A 21 16.18 0.88 -5.03
N ILE A 22 15.12 1.53 -4.54
CA ILE A 22 15.18 2.39 -3.35
C ILE A 22 15.37 1.57 -2.07
N GLU A 23 14.78 0.38 -1.99
CA GLU A 23 14.97 -0.53 -0.84
C GLU A 23 16.43 -0.93 -0.64
N ARG A 24 17.21 -1.01 -1.73
CA ARG A 24 18.65 -1.35 -1.69
C ARG A 24 19.53 -0.24 -1.11
N LEU A 25 18.99 0.95 -0.84
CA LEU A 25 19.76 2.06 -0.29
C LEU A 25 20.09 1.82 1.20
N PRO A 26 21.32 2.09 1.64
CA PRO A 26 21.82 1.70 2.98
C PRO A 26 21.09 2.36 4.17
N LEU A 27 20.35 3.44 3.93
CA LEU A 27 19.59 4.17 4.95
C LEU A 27 18.12 3.76 5.04
N ILE A 28 17.62 3.01 4.06
CA ILE A 28 16.21 2.65 3.94
C ILE A 28 16.03 1.27 4.57
N LYS A 29 15.11 1.18 5.54
CA LYS A 29 14.77 -0.08 6.21
C LYS A 29 13.67 -0.83 5.44
N TYR A 30 12.69 -0.10 4.91
CA TYR A 30 11.61 -0.62 4.08
C TYR A 30 11.26 0.42 3.02
N ALA A 31 11.05 -0.02 1.78
CA ALA A 31 10.52 0.80 0.70
C ALA A 31 9.35 0.04 0.05
N VAL A 32 8.13 0.44 0.36
CA VAL A 32 6.94 -0.31 -0.03
C VAL A 32 6.10 0.51 -1.00
N PRO A 33 5.86 0.00 -2.22
CA PRO A 33 4.95 0.62 -3.15
C PRO A 33 3.50 0.37 -2.69
N VAL A 34 2.68 1.41 -2.77
CA VAL A 34 1.25 1.38 -2.43
C VAL A 34 0.47 2.01 -3.56
N SER A 35 -0.56 1.31 -4.01
CA SER A 35 -1.55 1.84 -4.94
C SER A 35 -2.93 1.65 -4.33
N GLY A 36 -3.76 2.69 -4.35
CA GLY A 36 -5.12 2.67 -3.83
C GLY A 36 -6.13 3.00 -4.92
N ALA A 37 -7.21 2.23 -5.00
CA ALA A 37 -8.33 2.51 -5.89
C ALA A 37 -9.64 2.05 -5.25
N ASN A 38 -10.76 2.73 -5.53
CA ASN A 38 -12.07 2.25 -5.10
C ASN A 38 -12.59 1.20 -6.08
N GLY A 39 -13.09 0.08 -5.57
CA GLY A 39 -13.69 -0.95 -6.40
C GLY A 39 -14.66 -1.84 -5.63
N GLU A 40 -15.31 -2.73 -6.36
CA GLU A 40 -16.30 -3.64 -5.82
C GLU A 40 -15.64 -4.89 -5.24
N ILE A 41 -16.02 -5.20 -4.01
CA ILE A 41 -15.54 -6.31 -3.21
C ILE A 41 -16.76 -7.14 -2.82
N GLU A 42 -16.75 -8.41 -3.19
CA GLU A 42 -17.86 -9.33 -3.03
C GLU A 42 -17.42 -10.51 -2.18
N SER A 43 -18.20 -10.78 -1.13
CA SER A 43 -18.18 -12.01 -0.35
C SER A 43 -19.34 -12.91 -0.79
N ASP A 44 -19.43 -14.13 -0.26
CA ASP A 44 -20.50 -15.07 -0.60
C ASP A 44 -21.92 -14.51 -0.38
N THR A 45 -22.09 -13.53 0.53
CA THR A 45 -23.40 -12.99 0.93
C THR A 45 -23.54 -11.48 0.74
N ARG A 46 -22.44 -10.73 0.59
CA ARG A 46 -22.45 -9.26 0.59
C ARG A 46 -21.53 -8.70 -0.49
N LEU A 47 -22.02 -7.67 -1.18
CA LEU A 47 -21.27 -6.87 -2.16
C LEU A 47 -21.13 -5.44 -1.63
N ARG A 48 -19.92 -4.89 -1.66
CA ARG A 48 -19.66 -3.51 -1.23
C ARG A 48 -18.55 -2.87 -2.04
N ARG A 49 -18.69 -1.57 -2.29
CA ARG A 49 -17.63 -0.76 -2.90
C ARG A 49 -16.79 -0.11 -1.80
N SER A 50 -15.48 -0.31 -1.85
CA SER A 50 -14.56 0.22 -0.84
C SER A 50 -13.14 0.37 -1.40
N LEU A 51 -12.20 0.80 -0.56
CA LEU A 51 -10.81 1.04 -0.91
C LEU A 51 -10.08 -0.30 -1.10
N ILE A 52 -9.50 -0.48 -2.27
CA ILE A 52 -8.62 -1.59 -2.63
C ILE A 52 -7.19 -1.07 -2.67
N VAL A 53 -6.35 -1.61 -1.80
CA VAL A 53 -4.95 -1.24 -1.63
C VAL A 53 -4.05 -2.38 -2.11
N GLY A 54 -3.33 -2.15 -3.19
CA GLY A 54 -2.24 -3.03 -3.62
C GLY A 54 -0.95 -2.58 -2.97
N THR A 55 -0.27 -3.49 -2.27
CA THR A 55 1.00 -3.16 -1.60
C THR A 55 2.00 -4.31 -1.54
N GLY A 56 3.21 -4.05 -1.06
CA GLY A 56 4.25 -5.06 -0.83
C GLY A 56 4.09 -5.78 0.51
N ALA A 57 4.87 -6.85 0.68
CA ALA A 57 4.81 -7.70 1.86
C ALA A 57 5.29 -7.04 3.17
N ASP A 58 6.03 -5.92 3.09
CA ASP A 58 6.54 -5.21 4.27
C ASP A 58 5.66 -4.02 4.70
N TYR A 59 4.45 -3.90 4.15
CA TYR A 59 3.56 -2.78 4.49
C TYR A 59 3.07 -2.83 5.94
N ASP A 60 2.94 -4.01 6.53
CA ASP A 60 2.66 -4.23 7.95
C ASP A 60 3.67 -3.51 8.86
N GLN A 61 4.95 -3.49 8.46
CA GLN A 61 6.04 -2.83 9.17
C GLN A 61 5.94 -1.30 9.13
N ILE A 62 5.22 -0.76 8.13
CA ILE A 62 4.99 0.66 7.93
C ILE A 62 3.75 1.11 8.71
N VAL A 63 2.66 0.34 8.65
CA VAL A 63 1.42 0.67 9.38
C VAL A 63 1.45 0.24 10.86
N GLY A 64 2.43 -0.58 11.26
CA GLY A 64 2.57 -1.11 12.61
C GLY A 64 1.45 -2.11 12.95
N ALA A 65 1.28 -3.14 12.13
CA ALA A 65 0.22 -4.14 12.29
C ALA A 65 0.55 -5.23 13.33
N ASP A 66 1.16 -4.86 14.47
CA ASP A 66 1.71 -5.82 15.44
C ASP A 66 0.65 -6.73 16.08
N THR A 67 -0.60 -6.28 16.17
CA THR A 67 -1.73 -6.98 16.81
C THR A 67 -2.78 -7.46 15.80
N MET A 68 -2.35 -7.85 14.60
CA MET A 68 -3.26 -8.34 13.57
C MET A 68 -3.81 -9.74 13.87
N LEU A 69 -5.02 -10.03 13.38
CA LEU A 69 -5.57 -11.37 13.37
C LEU A 69 -5.04 -12.14 12.14
N GLY A 70 -4.55 -13.36 12.32
CA GLY A 70 -4.02 -14.18 11.22
C GLY A 70 -2.60 -13.78 10.84
N GLN A 71 -2.32 -13.70 9.53
CA GLN A 71 -0.98 -13.39 9.00
C GLN A 71 -1.05 -12.31 7.93
N TYR A 72 0.02 -11.51 7.84
CA TYR A 72 0.17 -10.56 6.75
C TYR A 72 0.52 -11.26 5.43
N LEU A 73 0.48 -10.51 4.34
CA LEU A 73 0.84 -10.98 3.01
C LEU A 73 2.28 -11.50 3.00
N PRO A 74 2.53 -12.75 2.58
CA PRO A 74 3.88 -13.29 2.53
C PRO A 74 4.73 -12.62 1.44
N LYS A 75 6.05 -12.73 1.54
CA LYS A 75 6.98 -12.40 0.45
C LYS A 75 6.95 -13.52 -0.59
N ASP A 76 5.92 -13.52 -1.44
CA ASP A 76 5.81 -14.49 -2.55
C ASP A 76 6.71 -14.08 -3.73
N ASN A 77 6.93 -15.05 -4.63
CA ASN A 77 7.63 -14.79 -5.88
C ASN A 77 6.76 -13.88 -6.78
N PRO A 78 7.28 -12.73 -7.26
CA PRO A 78 6.55 -11.82 -8.15
C PRO A 78 6.03 -12.48 -9.44
N LYS A 79 6.65 -13.58 -9.88
CA LYS A 79 6.21 -14.31 -11.09
C LYS A 79 4.96 -15.17 -10.84
N THR A 80 4.73 -15.57 -9.60
CA THR A 80 3.61 -16.44 -9.19
C THR A 80 2.98 -15.97 -7.88
N PRO A 81 2.44 -14.74 -7.84
CA PRO A 81 1.85 -14.19 -6.63
C PRO A 81 0.62 -15.02 -6.26
N ARG A 82 0.49 -15.36 -4.97
CA ARG A 82 -0.70 -16.02 -4.46
C ARG A 82 -1.79 -14.97 -4.26
N SER A 83 -3.03 -15.33 -4.60
CA SER A 83 -4.17 -14.43 -4.42
C SER A 83 -4.61 -14.44 -2.96
N TYR A 84 -3.82 -13.80 -2.10
CA TYR A 84 -4.12 -13.58 -0.70
C TYR A 84 -4.55 -12.14 -0.44
N ALA A 85 -5.39 -11.98 0.58
CA ALA A 85 -5.88 -10.69 1.02
C ALA A 85 -5.85 -10.55 2.54
N VAL A 86 -5.67 -9.32 2.98
CA VAL A 86 -5.79 -8.86 4.35
C VAL A 86 -6.87 -7.79 4.38
N LEU A 87 -7.75 -7.83 5.38
CA LEU A 87 -8.88 -6.90 5.50
C LEU A 87 -8.65 -5.88 6.60
N GLY A 88 -9.20 -4.69 6.44
CA GLY A 88 -9.44 -3.77 7.54
C GLY A 88 -10.55 -4.28 8.48
N PRO A 89 -10.54 -3.88 9.77
CA PRO A 89 -11.53 -4.32 10.75
C PRO A 89 -12.97 -3.96 10.38
N LYS A 90 -13.22 -2.75 9.87
CA LYS A 90 -14.56 -2.34 9.43
C LYS A 90 -15.01 -3.13 8.21
N MET A 91 -14.10 -3.36 7.25
CA MET A 91 -14.40 -4.20 6.09
C MET A 91 -14.71 -5.65 6.48
N ARG A 92 -14.02 -6.22 7.47
CA ARG A 92 -14.35 -7.54 8.04
C ARG A 92 -15.81 -7.55 8.53
N ASP A 93 -16.18 -6.59 9.37
CA ASP A 93 -17.51 -6.54 9.99
C ASP A 93 -18.62 -6.37 8.95
N GLU A 94 -18.36 -5.55 7.94
CA GLU A 94 -19.29 -5.31 6.85
C GLU A 94 -19.45 -6.51 5.91
N LEU A 95 -18.41 -7.32 5.69
CA LEU A 95 -18.49 -8.48 4.78
C LEU A 95 -18.88 -9.78 5.49
N PHE A 96 -18.39 -9.99 6.70
CA PHE A 96 -18.52 -11.26 7.43
C PHE A 96 -19.29 -11.16 8.75
N GLY A 97 -19.58 -9.95 9.24
CA GLY A 97 -20.23 -9.75 10.54
C GLY A 97 -19.41 -10.38 11.67
N ASN A 98 -20.04 -11.30 12.41
CA ASN A 98 -19.41 -12.03 13.51
C ASN A 98 -18.70 -13.33 13.06
N GLU A 99 -18.71 -13.66 11.78
CA GLU A 99 -18.07 -14.87 11.28
C GLU A 99 -16.56 -14.69 11.14
N ASN A 100 -15.82 -15.79 11.29
CA ASN A 100 -14.37 -15.77 11.06
C ASN A 100 -14.08 -15.57 9.57
N PRO A 101 -13.39 -14.48 9.18
CA PRO A 101 -13.07 -14.21 7.78
C PRO A 101 -11.89 -15.05 7.27
N LEU A 102 -11.04 -15.59 8.17
CA LEU A 102 -9.82 -16.28 7.79
C LEU A 102 -10.13 -17.55 6.99
N GLY A 103 -9.44 -17.72 5.86
CA GLY A 103 -9.62 -18.85 4.95
C GLY A 103 -10.80 -18.69 3.98
N LYS A 104 -11.69 -17.70 4.19
CA LYS A 104 -12.78 -17.42 3.26
C LYS A 104 -12.27 -16.78 1.98
N THR A 105 -13.08 -16.91 0.93
CA THR A 105 -12.77 -16.36 -0.39
C THR A 105 -13.60 -15.09 -0.62
N ILE A 106 -12.96 -14.07 -1.18
CA ILE A 106 -13.58 -12.81 -1.59
C ILE A 106 -13.28 -12.62 -3.07
N ARG A 107 -14.23 -12.08 -3.81
CA ARG A 107 -14.09 -11.74 -5.22
C ARG A 107 -13.94 -10.23 -5.37
N VAL A 108 -12.94 -9.81 -6.13
CA VAL A 108 -12.69 -8.41 -6.48
C VAL A 108 -12.46 -8.34 -7.98
N ASN A 109 -13.30 -7.60 -8.71
CA ASN A 109 -13.22 -7.46 -10.17
C ASN A 109 -13.00 -8.79 -10.92
N SER A 110 -13.74 -9.83 -10.54
CA SER A 110 -13.68 -11.19 -11.07
C SER A 110 -12.48 -12.06 -10.67
N GLN A 111 -11.54 -11.56 -9.86
CA GLN A 111 -10.48 -12.38 -9.27
C GLN A 111 -10.85 -12.81 -7.85
N ARG A 112 -10.53 -14.05 -7.50
CA ARG A 112 -10.75 -14.61 -6.15
C ARG A 112 -9.49 -14.44 -5.30
N PHE A 113 -9.68 -13.99 -4.06
CA PHE A 113 -8.64 -13.85 -3.06
C PHE A 113 -9.03 -14.61 -1.80
N ARG A 114 -8.07 -15.30 -1.19
CA ARG A 114 -8.27 -15.94 0.11
C ARG A 114 -7.82 -15.00 1.22
N VAL A 115 -8.70 -14.77 2.19
CA VAL A 115 -8.39 -13.95 3.35
C VAL A 115 -7.44 -14.72 4.27
N ILE A 116 -6.31 -14.10 4.61
CA ILE A 116 -5.31 -14.68 5.51
C ILE A 116 -5.09 -13.86 6.78
N GLY A 117 -5.60 -12.63 6.82
CA GLY A 117 -5.46 -11.77 7.98
C GLY A 117 -6.45 -10.62 8.04
N VAL A 118 -6.54 -10.00 9.20
CA VAL A 118 -7.28 -8.75 9.45
C VAL A 118 -6.38 -7.80 10.22
N LEU A 119 -6.22 -6.57 9.73
CA LEU A 119 -5.44 -5.55 10.39
C LEU A 119 -6.08 -5.13 11.74
N PRO A 120 -5.28 -4.65 12.69
CA PRO A 120 -5.82 -3.93 13.84
C PRO A 120 -6.45 -2.60 13.40
N PRO A 121 -7.38 -2.03 14.19
CA PRO A 121 -7.93 -0.71 13.93
C PRO A 121 -6.82 0.35 13.94
N LYS A 122 -6.79 1.14 12.87
CA LYS A 122 -5.80 2.20 12.62
C LYS A 122 -6.46 3.53 12.25
N GLY A 123 -7.65 3.50 11.65
CA GLY A 123 -8.30 4.66 11.07
C GLY A 123 -7.57 5.17 9.84
N ASP A 124 -7.62 6.50 9.63
CA ASP A 124 -6.98 7.16 8.51
C ASP A 124 -5.45 7.16 8.62
N PHE A 125 -4.79 6.38 7.77
CA PHE A 125 -3.35 6.36 7.63
C PHE A 125 -2.94 6.91 6.27
N LEU A 126 -2.26 8.06 6.27
CA LEU A 126 -1.68 8.68 5.08
C LEU A 126 -2.70 8.93 3.95
N GLY A 127 -3.93 9.28 4.33
CA GLY A 127 -5.04 9.58 3.42
C GLY A 127 -5.84 8.36 2.98
N PHE A 128 -5.54 7.19 3.52
CA PHE A 128 -6.31 5.96 3.33
C PHE A 128 -6.98 5.54 4.63
N ASP A 129 -8.27 5.30 4.59
CA ASP A 129 -8.98 4.61 5.67
C ASP A 129 -8.57 3.14 5.65
N LEU A 130 -7.65 2.75 6.54
CA LEU A 130 -7.19 1.36 6.64
C LEU A 130 -8.21 0.47 7.32
N ASP A 131 -9.16 1.05 8.07
CA ASP A 131 -10.22 0.27 8.69
C ASP A 131 -11.19 -0.27 7.63
N ASP A 132 -11.37 0.50 6.55
CA ASP A 132 -12.17 0.15 5.39
C ASP A 132 -11.33 -0.21 4.15
N ALA A 133 -10.20 -0.90 4.33
CA ALA A 133 -9.32 -1.28 3.22
C ALA A 133 -9.32 -2.79 2.93
N PHE A 134 -9.31 -3.13 1.63
CA PHE A 134 -8.98 -4.45 1.12
C PHE A 134 -7.52 -4.44 0.65
N ILE A 135 -6.65 -5.20 1.31
CA ILE A 135 -5.21 -5.16 1.05
C ILE A 135 -4.77 -6.46 0.39
N TYR A 136 -4.05 -6.38 -0.72
CA TYR A 136 -3.53 -7.53 -1.45
C TYR A 136 -2.12 -7.23 -1.98
N GLN A 137 -1.41 -8.29 -2.40
CA GLN A 137 -0.08 -8.13 -2.97
C GLN A 137 -0.16 -7.39 -4.31
N LEU A 138 0.52 -6.24 -4.40
CA LEU A 138 0.57 -5.41 -5.60
C LEU A 138 1.05 -6.20 -6.83
N GLN A 139 1.95 -7.17 -6.64
CA GLN A 139 2.45 -8.02 -7.72
C GLN A 139 1.35 -8.90 -8.34
N SER A 140 0.28 -9.20 -7.60
CA SER A 140 -0.91 -9.87 -8.15
C SER A 140 -1.67 -9.02 -9.18
N LEU A 141 -1.39 -7.71 -9.29
CA LEU A 141 -1.97 -6.84 -10.31
C LEU A 141 -1.58 -7.21 -11.73
N ILE A 142 -0.40 -7.81 -11.96
CA ILE A 142 0.09 -8.08 -13.33
C ILE A 142 -0.88 -9.01 -14.09
N ARG A 143 -1.67 -9.81 -13.36
CA ARG A 143 -2.72 -10.67 -13.92
C ARG A 143 -4.14 -10.11 -13.76
N CYS A 144 -4.30 -9.06 -12.96
CA CYS A 144 -5.62 -8.56 -12.61
C CYS A 144 -5.98 -7.31 -13.40
N SER A 145 -7.06 -7.39 -14.17
CA SER A 145 -7.70 -6.25 -14.85
C SER A 145 -8.41 -5.29 -13.88
N ILE A 146 -7.92 -5.14 -12.64
CA ILE A 146 -8.40 -4.08 -11.73
C ILE A 146 -7.96 -2.76 -12.35
N LYS A 147 -8.90 -2.05 -12.99
CA LYS A 147 -8.70 -0.66 -13.42
C LYS A 147 -8.57 0.20 -12.16
N MET A 148 -7.33 0.40 -11.72
CA MET A 148 -7.04 1.41 -10.70
C MET A 148 -7.15 2.78 -11.37
N ASP A 149 -8.21 3.50 -11.04
CA ASP A 149 -8.54 4.84 -11.59
C ASP A 149 -7.39 5.84 -11.37
N SER A 150 -6.62 5.64 -10.30
CA SER A 150 -5.41 6.40 -9.99
C SER A 150 -4.20 5.49 -10.03
N LYS A 151 -3.38 5.56 -11.09
CA LYS A 151 -2.04 4.97 -11.13
C LYS A 151 -1.03 5.76 -10.29
N ARG A 152 -1.46 6.28 -9.13
CA ARG A 152 -0.58 7.00 -8.22
C ARG A 152 0.07 5.97 -7.31
N LEU A 153 1.25 5.52 -7.72
CA LEU A 153 2.08 4.69 -6.86
C LEU A 153 2.72 5.59 -5.80
N MET A 154 2.35 5.39 -4.54
CA MET A 154 3.01 6.03 -3.41
C MET A 154 4.07 5.10 -2.88
N LEU A 155 5.27 5.63 -2.66
CA LEU A 155 6.33 4.90 -2.01
C LEU A 155 6.38 5.30 -0.54
N PHE A 156 6.15 4.34 0.34
CA PHE A 156 6.39 4.55 1.76
C PHE A 156 7.77 4.05 2.15
N MET A 157 8.53 4.91 2.80
CA MET A 157 9.86 4.58 3.29
C MET A 157 9.91 4.65 4.80
N LYS A 158 10.50 3.63 5.43
CA LYS A 158 10.90 3.68 6.84
C LYS A 158 12.42 3.79 6.89
N LYS A 159 12.95 4.88 7.42
CA LYS A 159 14.41 5.07 7.56
C LYS A 159 14.92 4.34 8.81
N MET A 160 16.14 3.81 8.76
CA MET A 160 16.83 3.41 10.00
C MET A 160 17.18 4.68 10.79
N LEU A 161 16.58 4.82 11.99
CA LEU A 161 17.01 5.83 12.94
C LEU A 161 18.37 5.37 13.48
N GLN A 162 19.47 5.98 13.02
CA GLN A 162 20.77 5.73 13.64
C GLN A 162 20.73 6.29 15.06
N ARG A 163 20.61 5.38 16.04
CA ARG A 163 20.79 5.69 17.46
C ARG A 163 22.27 5.97 17.69
N GLY A 164 22.68 7.22 17.49
CA GLY A 164 24.03 7.67 17.81
C GLY A 164 24.17 9.19 17.74
N GLY A 165 24.30 9.82 18.92
CA GLY A 165 24.82 11.18 19.07
C GLY A 165 23.76 12.26 19.31
N CYS A 166 23.73 12.80 20.54
CA CYS A 166 22.91 13.95 20.90
C CYS A 166 23.45 15.25 20.29
N CYS A 167 22.57 16.25 20.32
CA CYS A 167 22.87 17.66 20.46
C CYS A 167 23.24 18.42 19.18
N ILE A 168 22.27 19.26 18.77
CA ILE A 168 22.37 20.39 17.82
C ILE A 168 22.46 19.97 16.36
N CYS A 169 21.30 19.95 15.68
CA CYS A 169 21.20 20.59 14.38
C CYS A 169 19.79 21.16 14.19
N LYS A 170 19.77 22.47 14.00
CA LYS A 170 18.63 23.29 13.62
C LYS A 170 17.90 22.69 12.42
N LYS A 171 16.59 22.99 12.35
CA LYS A 171 15.72 22.91 11.17
C LYS A 171 16.50 22.85 9.86
N THR A 172 16.28 21.80 9.09
CA THR A 172 16.27 21.92 7.64
C THR A 172 15.15 21.04 7.13
N HIS A 173 14.04 21.70 6.79
CA HIS A 173 13.03 21.19 5.91
C HIS A 173 13.73 21.04 4.56
N ASP A 174 14.38 19.91 4.34
CA ASP A 174 15.11 19.66 3.10
C ASP A 174 14.21 18.85 2.17
N GLN A 175 13.43 19.60 1.39
CA GLN A 175 12.91 19.13 0.12
C GLN A 175 14.09 19.05 -0.86
N SER A 176 14.99 18.07 -0.68
CA SER A 176 16.11 17.90 -1.59
C SER A 176 15.66 17.14 -2.83
N THR A 177 15.07 17.90 -3.76
CA THR A 177 15.45 17.90 -5.17
C THR A 177 15.49 16.54 -5.87
N TRP A 178 14.32 15.93 -6.06
CA TRP A 178 14.03 15.11 -7.23
C TRP A 178 12.68 15.60 -7.78
N ARG A 179 12.60 15.75 -9.12
CA ARG A 179 11.53 16.45 -9.85
C ARG A 179 10.12 16.10 -9.32
N GLU A 180 9.24 17.10 -9.40
CA GLU A 180 7.87 17.19 -8.88
C GLU A 180 6.88 16.09 -9.36
N ASP A 181 7.24 14.81 -9.30
CA ASP A 181 6.47 13.71 -9.88
C ASP A 181 5.87 12.76 -8.82
N PHE A 182 6.22 12.93 -7.53
CA PHE A 182 5.73 12.09 -6.44
C PHE A 182 5.67 12.84 -5.10
N THR A 183 4.73 12.45 -4.23
CA THR A 183 4.60 13.03 -2.88
C THR A 183 5.29 12.11 -1.89
N ILE A 184 6.44 12.54 -1.35
CA ILE A 184 7.09 11.88 -0.22
C ILE A 184 6.41 12.39 1.06
N THR A 185 5.50 11.61 1.62
CA THR A 185 4.89 11.94 2.91
C THR A 185 5.75 11.36 4.03
N THR A 186 6.69 12.15 4.53
CA THR A 186 7.48 11.79 5.71
C THR A 186 6.68 12.17 6.96
N ARG A 187 6.04 11.21 7.62
CA ARG A 187 5.56 11.37 9.00
C ARG A 187 6.50 10.63 9.94
N GLN A 188 7.03 11.33 10.93
CA GLN A 188 7.75 10.69 12.03
C GLN A 188 6.74 9.86 12.81
N ILE A 189 6.87 8.54 12.73
CA ILE A 189 6.18 7.61 13.62
C ILE A 189 7.03 7.63 14.90
N CYS A 190 6.62 8.45 15.86
CA CYS A 190 7.21 8.51 17.20
C CYS A 190 6.67 7.37 18.05
#